data_AF-A0A820NGZ2-F1
#
_entry.id   AF-A0A820NGZ2-F1
#
_cell.length_a   1.000
_cell.length_b   1.000
_cell.length_c   1.000
_cell.angle_alpha   90.00
_cell.angle_beta   90.00
_cell.angle_gamma   90.00
#
_symmetry.space_group_name_H-M   'P 1'
#
loop_
_entity.id
_entity.type
_entity.pdbx_description
1 polymer ?
#
loop_
_entity_poly.entity_id
_entity_poly.type
_entity_poly.pdbx_seq_one_letter_code
_entity_poly.pdbx_strand_id
1 'polypeptide(L)'
;MAYPNTNVFILCFSIVDPDSYSNILSKWIPELNRYAPRVPIILVGTKLDLRNDPSTLEQLTEKHQRPIAQSQGEYLARICSAKAYLECSSMLNFNIRNVFEQAIETYILHEQRYRNGISNGRRILSAKFQSCSWFNSLGISLDANADDRSDESNGEEEVRSSAKTRTAYSCIQIIKENHRQQIYAVEINNQVQYPDGILFASVGANSIQVYKFDTNTNKTQLVHAYLDPDANEEYFACAWTTIDDKTETSPKVLLAAGGERGVIRILDINRKSQHTALLQTGAINHLTFAKAKPNLLCTASKNFTVTLWDVLSSMCLVVFHGPNGHTDQVLCV
;
A
#
# COMPACT_ATOMS: atom_id res chain seq x y z
N MET A 1 10.75 6.97 -14.46
CA MET A 1 11.30 6.84 -13.09
C MET A 1 10.74 5.56 -12.49
N ALA A 2 11.54 4.75 -11.80
CA ALA A 2 11.13 3.42 -11.31
C ALA A 2 10.21 3.46 -10.06
N TYR A 3 10.19 4.56 -9.30
CA TYR A 3 9.41 4.69 -8.06
C TYR A 3 8.48 5.92 -8.01
N PRO A 4 7.58 6.12 -9.01
CA PRO A 4 6.74 7.30 -9.04
C PRO A 4 5.64 7.21 -7.95
N ASN A 5 5.52 8.25 -7.13
CA ASN A 5 4.52 8.35 -6.05
C ASN A 5 4.65 7.30 -4.93
N THR A 6 5.86 6.79 -4.67
CA THR A 6 6.09 5.91 -3.52
C THR A 6 6.16 6.73 -2.22
N ASN A 7 5.39 6.32 -1.22
CA ASN A 7 5.27 7.03 0.06
C ASN A 7 6.09 6.40 1.20
N VAL A 8 6.36 5.09 1.12
CA VAL A 8 7.20 4.33 2.04
C VAL A 8 7.76 3.12 1.30
N PHE A 9 8.99 2.73 1.58
CA PHE A 9 9.56 1.47 1.09
C PHE A 9 9.55 0.43 2.19
N ILE A 10 9.06 -0.77 1.86
CA ILE A 10 9.26 -1.97 2.66
C ILE A 10 10.43 -2.72 2.02
N LEU A 11 11.62 -2.57 2.59
CA LEU A 11 12.83 -3.17 2.05
C LEU A 11 13.08 -4.50 2.75
N CYS A 12 13.10 -5.58 1.99
CA CYS A 12 13.13 -6.95 2.52
C CYS A 12 14.45 -7.66 2.22
N PHE A 13 14.91 -8.48 3.17
CA PHE A 13 15.90 -9.55 2.93
C PHE A 13 15.38 -10.86 3.52
N SER A 14 15.96 -12.00 3.16
CA SER A 14 15.61 -13.28 3.76
C SER A 14 16.61 -13.62 4.87
N ILE A 15 16.09 -13.99 6.05
CA ILE A 15 16.90 -14.36 7.22
C ILE A 15 17.82 -15.55 6.91
N VAL A 16 17.44 -16.41 5.98
CA VAL A 16 18.20 -17.61 5.58
C VAL A 16 18.94 -17.44 4.26
N ASP A 17 19.13 -16.20 3.78
CA ASP A 17 19.92 -15.88 2.60
C ASP A 17 20.85 -14.68 2.90
N PRO A 18 22.09 -14.94 3.36
CA PRO A 18 23.04 -13.89 3.69
C PRO A 18 23.45 -12.98 2.52
N ASP A 19 23.32 -13.46 1.28
CA ASP A 19 23.60 -12.65 0.10
C ASP A 19 22.49 -11.60 -0.09
N SER A 20 21.23 -11.98 0.14
CA SER A 20 20.10 -11.03 0.16
C SER A 20 20.26 -9.92 1.21
N TYR A 21 20.80 -10.25 2.39
CA TYR A 21 21.14 -9.28 3.43
C TYR A 21 22.23 -8.31 2.98
N SER A 22 23.30 -8.84 2.37
CA SER A 22 24.43 -8.03 1.87
C SER A 22 24.00 -7.08 0.74
N ASN A 23 23.06 -7.52 -0.10
CA ASN A 23 22.50 -6.73 -1.20
C ASN A 23 21.75 -5.48 -0.75
N ILE A 24 21.28 -5.43 0.51
CA ILE A 24 20.64 -4.24 1.06
C ILE A 24 21.60 -3.03 0.99
N LEU A 25 22.83 -3.18 1.47
CA LEU A 25 23.81 -2.09 1.48
C LEU A 25 24.51 -1.91 0.13
N SER A 26 24.83 -3.01 -0.56
CA SER A 26 25.62 -2.93 -1.79
C SER A 26 24.81 -2.45 -2.99
N LYS A 27 23.50 -2.71 -3.02
CA LYS A 27 22.63 -2.43 -4.17
C LYS A 27 21.45 -1.54 -3.81
N TRP A 28 20.61 -1.98 -2.89
CA TRP A 28 19.27 -1.39 -2.73
C TRP A 28 19.30 -0.01 -2.08
N ILE A 29 20.06 0.19 -1.02
CA ILE A 29 20.20 1.51 -0.38
C ILE A 29 20.80 2.56 -1.34
N PRO A 30 21.91 2.27 -2.07
CA PRO A 30 22.41 3.19 -3.10
C PRO A 30 21.37 3.57 -4.17
N GLU A 31 20.57 2.60 -4.63
CA GLU A 31 19.51 2.83 -5.62
C GLU A 31 18.39 3.72 -5.08
N LEU A 32 17.86 3.40 -3.89
CA LEU A 32 16.81 4.18 -3.24
C LEU A 32 17.26 5.60 -2.89
N ASN A 33 18.50 5.77 -2.43
CA ASN A 33 19.06 7.09 -2.17
C ASN A 33 19.22 7.92 -3.46
N ARG A 34 19.47 7.27 -4.60
CA ARG A 34 19.58 7.97 -5.89
C ARG A 34 18.22 8.43 -6.43
N TYR A 35 17.21 7.56 -6.35
CA TYR A 35 15.94 7.79 -7.04
C TYR A 35 14.81 8.29 -6.14
N ALA A 36 14.88 8.05 -4.83
CA ALA A 36 13.83 8.40 -3.87
C ALA A 36 14.40 8.77 -2.48
N PRO A 37 15.36 9.73 -2.38
CA PRO A 37 16.10 10.03 -1.14
C PRO A 37 15.24 10.53 0.04
N ARG A 38 14.00 10.95 -0.23
CA ARG A 38 13.09 11.50 0.79
C ARG A 38 12.00 10.51 1.20
N VAL A 39 11.98 9.32 0.64
CA VAL A 39 10.95 8.32 0.98
C VAL A 39 11.47 7.48 2.15
N PRO A 40 10.74 7.39 3.26
CA PRO A 40 11.17 6.61 4.41
C PRO A 40 11.19 5.12 4.08
N ILE A 41 12.11 4.39 4.73
CA ILE A 41 12.29 2.95 4.56
C ILE A 41 11.97 2.26 5.88
N ILE A 42 11.25 1.14 5.84
CA ILE A 42 11.25 0.12 6.89
C ILE A 42 12.01 -1.11 6.39
N LEU A 43 12.79 -1.74 7.26
CA LEU A 43 13.56 -2.93 6.93
C LEU A 43 12.84 -4.18 7.46
N VAL A 44 12.78 -5.24 6.66
CA VAL A 44 12.07 -6.47 7.02
C VAL A 44 12.92 -7.72 6.75
N GLY A 45 13.14 -8.52 7.80
CA GLY A 45 13.68 -9.87 7.69
C GLY A 45 12.56 -10.89 7.43
N THR A 46 12.62 -11.60 6.30
CA THR A 46 11.58 -12.55 5.89
C THR A 46 12.02 -14.00 6.10
N LYS A 47 11.06 -14.93 6.09
CA LYS A 47 11.25 -16.37 6.32
C LYS A 47 11.77 -16.70 7.73
N LEU A 48 11.23 -16.01 8.74
CA LEU A 48 11.62 -16.21 10.14
C LEU A 48 11.48 -17.68 10.59
N ASP A 49 10.49 -18.39 10.06
CA ASP A 49 10.23 -19.80 10.32
C ASP A 49 11.42 -20.71 10.00
N LEU A 50 12.25 -20.33 9.03
CA LEU A 50 13.39 -21.12 8.59
C LEU A 50 14.67 -20.88 9.40
N ARG A 51 14.69 -19.91 10.33
CA ARG A 51 15.90 -19.58 11.12
C ARG A 51 16.43 -20.78 11.91
N ASN A 52 15.53 -21.61 12.42
CA ASN A 52 15.84 -22.79 13.23
C ASN A 52 15.45 -24.10 12.53
N ASP A 53 15.10 -24.04 11.24
CA ASP A 53 14.71 -25.23 10.49
C ASP A 53 15.95 -26.11 10.21
N PRO A 54 15.96 -27.40 10.62
CA PRO A 54 17.13 -28.27 10.48
C PRO A 54 17.65 -28.38 9.05
N SER A 55 16.74 -28.56 8.08
CA SER A 55 17.12 -28.74 6.68
C SER A 55 17.77 -27.48 6.10
N THR A 56 17.27 -26.31 6.49
CA THR A 56 17.82 -25.02 6.08
C THR A 56 19.18 -24.77 6.73
N LEU A 57 19.34 -25.15 8.00
CA LEU A 57 20.62 -25.03 8.72
C LEU A 57 21.71 -25.93 8.11
N GLU A 58 21.37 -27.15 7.71
CA GLU A 58 22.29 -28.06 7.01
C GLU A 58 22.77 -27.45 5.69
N GLN A 59 21.84 -26.99 4.85
CA GLN A 59 22.17 -26.35 3.56
C GLN A 59 23.05 -25.10 3.71
N LEU A 60 22.78 -24.27 4.73
CA LEU A 60 23.62 -23.09 5.01
C LEU A 60 25.00 -23.50 5.49
N THR A 61 25.10 -24.55 6.30
CA THR A 61 26.39 -25.06 6.79
C THR A 61 27.26 -25.61 5.66
N GLU A 62 26.66 -26.32 4.69
CA GLU A 62 27.34 -26.76 3.46
C GLU A 62 27.92 -25.57 2.67
N LYS A 63 27.21 -24.44 2.65
CA LYS A 63 27.67 -23.18 2.03
C LYS A 63 28.56 -22.33 2.94
N HIS A 64 28.93 -22.83 4.12
CA HIS A 64 29.70 -22.10 5.14
C HIS A 64 29.05 -20.79 5.57
N GLN A 65 27.72 -20.76 5.57
CA GLN A 65 26.87 -19.63 5.91
C GLN A 65 26.05 -19.94 7.17
N ARG A 66 25.42 -18.91 7.73
CA ARG A 66 24.49 -19.02 8.87
C ARG A 66 23.31 -18.10 8.66
N PRO A 67 22.13 -18.40 9.24
CA PRO A 67 21.01 -17.48 9.23
C PRO A 67 21.40 -16.15 9.88
N ILE A 68 20.81 -15.06 9.38
CA ILE A 68 20.97 -13.72 9.92
C ILE A 68 20.31 -13.64 11.29
N ALA A 69 21.10 -13.26 12.29
CA ALA A 69 20.61 -13.02 13.64
C ALA A 69 19.78 -11.73 13.69
N GLN A 70 18.83 -11.66 14.61
CA GLN A 70 17.99 -10.48 14.79
C GLN A 70 18.83 -9.21 15.05
N SER A 71 19.88 -9.32 15.86
CA SER A 71 20.80 -8.21 16.16
C SER A 71 21.52 -7.68 14.92
N GLN A 72 21.82 -8.54 13.93
CA GLN A 72 22.40 -8.12 12.66
C GLN A 72 21.38 -7.33 11.82
N GLY A 73 20.12 -7.78 11.78
CA GLY A 73 19.04 -7.03 11.12
C GLY A 73 18.79 -5.66 11.75
N GLU A 74 18.80 -5.57 13.08
CA GLU A 74 18.69 -4.32 13.81
C GLU A 74 19.86 -3.37 13.53
N TYR A 75 21.08 -3.91 13.50
CA TYR A 75 22.28 -3.15 13.12
C TYR A 75 22.19 -2.63 11.68
N LEU A 76 21.75 -3.47 10.74
CA LEU A 76 21.56 -3.08 9.35
C LEU A 76 20.52 -1.96 9.22
N ALA A 77 19.40 -2.03 9.95
CA ALA A 77 18.38 -1.00 9.95
C ALA A 77 18.93 0.36 10.39
N ARG A 78 19.80 0.38 11.41
CA ARG A 78 20.48 1.60 11.87
C ARG A 78 21.39 2.18 10.78
N ILE A 79 22.22 1.35 10.13
CA ILE A 79 23.09 1.80 9.04
C ILE A 79 22.27 2.37 7.88
N CYS A 80 21.17 1.71 7.52
CA CYS A 80 20.30 2.12 6.43
C CYS A 80 19.44 3.35 6.75
N SER A 81 19.51 3.89 7.97
CA SER A 81 18.57 4.92 8.46
C SER A 81 17.10 4.51 8.32
N ALA A 82 16.81 3.21 8.39
CA ALA A 82 15.45 2.68 8.36
C ALA A 82 14.68 3.13 9.61
N LYS A 83 13.38 3.39 9.46
CA LYS A 83 12.51 3.86 10.56
C LYS A 83 12.11 2.76 11.51
N ALA A 84 12.15 1.51 11.06
CA ALA A 84 11.89 0.33 11.86
C ALA A 84 12.58 -0.91 11.26
N TYR A 85 12.78 -1.93 12.09
CA TYR A 85 13.14 -3.29 11.70
C TYR A 85 12.11 -4.27 12.24
N LEU A 86 11.63 -5.19 11.40
CA LEU A 86 10.71 -6.26 11.79
C LEU A 86 11.14 -7.57 11.15
N GLU A 87 10.74 -8.69 11.75
CA GLU A 87 10.92 -10.02 11.16
C GLU A 87 9.57 -10.71 11.02
N CYS A 88 9.31 -11.35 9.88
CA CYS A 88 8.03 -12.00 9.61
C CYS A 88 8.18 -13.38 8.96
N SER A 89 7.12 -14.18 9.07
CA SER A 89 6.97 -15.45 8.37
C SER A 89 5.60 -15.48 7.70
N SER A 90 5.59 -15.56 6.37
CA SER A 90 4.34 -15.76 5.62
C SER A 90 3.76 -17.15 5.86
N MET A 91 4.62 -18.17 5.96
CA MET A 91 4.23 -19.56 6.22
C MET A 91 3.48 -19.71 7.56
N LEU A 92 3.99 -19.09 8.62
CA LEU A 92 3.36 -19.11 9.94
C LEU A 92 2.29 -18.01 10.11
N ASN A 93 2.06 -17.20 9.07
CA ASN A 93 1.26 -15.98 9.15
C ASN A 93 1.64 -15.08 10.36
N PHE A 94 2.94 -15.02 10.66
CA PHE A 94 3.47 -14.34 11.85
C PHE A 94 4.03 -12.96 11.49
N ASN A 95 3.63 -11.94 12.26
CA ASN A 95 4.08 -10.55 12.18
C ASN A 95 3.83 -9.83 10.84
N ILE A 96 3.10 -10.45 9.91
CA ILE A 96 2.75 -9.86 8.60
C ILE A 96 1.94 -8.57 8.77
N ARG A 97 0.91 -8.61 9.61
CA ARG A 97 0.07 -7.44 9.92
C ARG A 97 0.89 -6.26 10.46
N ASN A 98 1.81 -6.53 11.38
CA ASN A 98 2.61 -5.48 12.02
C ASN A 98 3.58 -4.82 11.02
N VAL A 99 4.09 -5.56 10.02
CA VAL A 99 4.89 -4.97 8.94
C VAL A 99 4.08 -3.92 8.17
N PHE A 100 2.83 -4.24 7.82
CA PHE A 100 1.94 -3.30 7.13
C PHE A 100 1.54 -2.12 8.02
N GLU A 101 1.16 -2.36 9.27
CA GLU A 101 0.82 -1.30 10.22
C GLU A 101 2.01 -0.35 10.45
N GLN A 102 3.24 -0.88 10.55
CA GLN A 102 4.44 -0.08 10.70
C GLN A 102 4.74 0.77 9.45
N ALA A 103 4.48 0.24 8.24
CA ALA A 103 4.65 1.00 7.00
C ALA A 103 3.71 2.21 6.96
N ILE A 104 2.45 2.02 7.35
CA ILE A 104 1.44 3.07 7.44
C ILE A 104 1.85 4.12 8.49
N GLU A 105 2.23 3.69 9.69
CA GLU A 105 2.69 4.60 10.75
C GLU A 105 3.91 5.40 10.29
N THR A 106 4.87 4.74 9.66
CA THR A 106 6.09 5.38 9.13
C THR A 106 5.76 6.48 8.13
N TYR A 107 4.83 6.23 7.21
CA TYR A 107 4.36 7.23 6.26
C TYR A 107 3.72 8.43 6.97
N ILE A 108 2.76 8.19 7.88
CA ILE A 108 2.04 9.26 8.59
C ILE A 108 3.02 10.15 9.36
N LEU A 109 3.95 9.54 10.10
CA LEU A 109 4.96 10.28 10.88
C LEU A 109 5.91 11.08 9.97
N HIS A 110 6.25 10.52 8.80
CA HIS A 110 7.10 11.20 7.84
C HIS A 110 6.41 12.44 7.23
N GLU A 111 5.13 12.32 6.86
CA GLU A 111 4.29 13.42 6.35
C GLU A 111 4.14 14.55 7.38
N GLN A 112 3.87 14.22 8.64
CA GLN A 112 3.72 15.22 9.71
C GLN A 112 5.02 16.01 9.92
N ARG A 113 6.18 15.35 9.89
CA ARG A 113 7.48 16.02 10.00
C ARG A 113 7.76 16.94 8.81
N TYR A 114 7.38 16.52 7.60
CA TYR A 114 7.55 17.35 6.41
C TYR A 114 6.71 18.64 6.48
N ARG A 115 5.45 18.55 6.93
CA ARG A 115 4.57 19.72 7.11
C ARG A 115 5.07 20.67 8.21
N ASN A 116 5.50 20.14 9.34
CA ASN A 116 6.00 20.94 10.46
C ASN A 116 7.37 21.60 10.17
N GLY A 117 8.19 21.00 9.29
CA GLY A 117 9.43 21.61 8.81
C GLY A 117 9.20 22.82 7.91
N ILE A 118 8.09 22.86 7.17
CA ILE A 118 7.71 23.98 6.29
C ILE A 118 7.18 25.17 7.10
N SER A 119 6.46 24.95 8.20
CA SER A 119 5.93 26.01 9.06
C SER A 119 7.00 26.80 9.82
N ASN A 120 8.16 26.21 10.12
CA ASN A 120 9.27 26.92 10.76
C ASN A 120 10.13 27.75 9.79
N GLY A 121 9.97 27.56 8.47
CA GLY A 121 10.74 28.24 7.42
C GLY A 121 10.05 29.45 6.77
N ARG A 122 8.80 29.78 7.14
CA ARG A 122 8.06 30.93 6.60
C ARG A 122 7.44 31.77 7.72
N ARG A 123 8.18 32.78 8.19
CA ARG A 123 7.52 34.01 8.68
C ARG A 123 6.94 34.74 7.47
N ILE A 124 5.74 35.32 7.65
CA ILE A 124 5.03 36.31 6.80
C ILE A 124 3.94 35.73 5.87
N LEU A 125 2.70 35.69 6.39
CA LEU A 125 1.54 36.56 6.09
C LEU A 125 0.19 35.82 5.99
N SER A 126 -0.80 36.50 6.55
CA SER A 126 -2.16 36.08 6.85
C SER A 126 -2.96 35.49 5.69
N ALA A 127 -3.80 34.50 6.01
CA ALA A 127 -5.21 34.52 5.62
C ALA A 127 -6.03 33.81 6.72
N LYS A 128 -7.02 34.55 7.25
CA LYS A 128 -7.98 34.10 8.25
C LYS A 128 -8.78 32.89 7.74
N PHE A 129 -8.91 31.88 8.58
CA PHE A 129 -10.13 31.06 8.65
C PHE A 129 -10.58 31.04 10.12
N GLN A 130 -11.48 31.97 10.46
CA GLN A 130 -12.49 31.77 11.50
C GLN A 130 -13.41 30.64 11.01
N SER A 131 -14.03 29.78 11.81
CA SER A 131 -14.15 29.60 13.26
C SER A 131 -14.87 28.27 13.39
N CYS A 132 -14.47 27.38 14.31
CA CYS A 132 -15.44 26.49 14.96
C CYS A 132 -14.92 26.11 16.35
N SER A 133 -15.85 26.21 17.30
CA SER A 133 -15.67 26.55 18.69
C SER A 133 -15.63 25.32 19.59
N TRP A 134 -14.43 24.85 19.94
CA TRP A 134 -14.25 23.83 20.98
C TRP A 134 -12.97 24.10 21.78
N PHE A 135 -12.87 25.23 22.48
CA PHE A 135 -11.92 25.40 23.57
C PHE A 135 -12.31 26.62 24.41
N ASN A 136 -13.17 26.40 25.40
CA ASN A 136 -13.25 27.26 26.58
C ASN A 136 -13.82 26.44 27.73
N SER A 137 -12.97 25.61 28.33
CA SER A 137 -13.12 25.21 29.72
C SER A 137 -11.79 24.65 30.19
N LEU A 138 -11.02 25.52 30.82
CA LEU A 138 -10.18 25.29 32.00
C LEU A 138 -9.26 26.50 32.08
N GLY A 139 -9.77 27.53 32.75
CA GLY A 139 -8.99 28.71 33.09
C GLY A 139 -7.85 28.31 34.00
N ILE A 140 -6.62 28.64 33.58
CA ILE A 140 -5.48 28.79 34.46
C ILE A 140 -4.75 30.05 34.01
N SER A 141 -4.73 31.02 34.91
CA SER A 141 -3.94 32.26 34.83
C SER A 141 -2.46 31.91 34.79
N LEU A 142 -1.70 32.50 33.85
CA LEU A 142 -0.25 32.51 33.86
C LEU A 142 0.18 33.91 34.32
N ASP A 143 0.43 34.06 35.61
CA ASP A 143 1.23 35.18 36.12
C ASP A 143 2.70 34.84 35.85
N ALA A 144 3.30 35.64 34.99
CA ALA A 144 4.73 35.73 34.82
C ALA A 144 5.27 36.68 35.91
N ASN A 145 6.24 36.22 36.71
CA ASN A 145 7.40 37.02 37.08
C ASN A 145 8.52 36.18 37.73
N ALA A 146 9.72 36.47 37.22
CA ALA A 146 11.09 36.26 37.68
C ALA A 146 11.33 36.03 39.18
N ASP A 147 12.28 35.16 39.56
CA ASP A 147 13.70 35.54 39.75
C ASP A 147 14.56 34.37 40.29
N ASP A 148 15.80 34.33 39.79
CA ASP A 148 17.08 34.12 40.47
C ASP A 148 17.42 32.83 41.28
N ARG A 149 18.67 32.38 41.02
CA ARG A 149 19.63 31.61 41.84
C ARG A 149 19.84 30.10 41.68
N SER A 150 21.13 29.81 41.76
CA SER A 150 21.90 28.57 41.64
C SER A 150 21.64 27.56 42.76
N ASP A 151 21.69 26.26 42.45
CA ASP A 151 22.78 25.35 42.87
C ASP A 151 22.44 23.87 42.59
N GLU A 152 23.51 23.15 42.24
CA GLU A 152 23.78 21.70 42.26
C GLU A 152 22.64 20.68 42.46
N SER A 153 22.52 19.73 41.52
CA SER A 153 22.82 18.30 41.72
C SER A 153 21.99 17.37 40.82
N ASN A 154 22.63 16.25 40.45
CA ASN A 154 22.08 15.00 39.90
C ASN A 154 21.45 15.04 38.50
N GLY A 155 22.27 14.64 37.52
CA GLY A 155 21.80 14.24 36.20
C GLY A 155 21.01 12.94 36.26
N GLU A 156 19.69 13.07 36.30
CA GLU A 156 18.77 12.09 35.73
C GLU A 156 18.28 12.68 34.40
N GLU A 157 18.69 12.08 33.28
CA GLU A 157 18.15 12.42 31.96
C GLU A 157 16.65 12.09 31.95
N GLU A 158 15.82 13.11 32.18
CA GLU A 158 14.40 13.07 31.85
C GLU A 158 14.27 12.79 30.34
N VAL A 159 13.97 11.54 30.01
CA VAL A 159 13.50 11.13 28.70
C VAL A 159 12.22 11.91 28.41
N ARG A 160 12.33 13.01 27.67
CA ARG A 160 11.19 13.69 27.04
C ARG A 160 10.46 12.68 26.18
N SER A 161 9.44 12.05 26.76
CA SER A 161 8.54 11.17 26.04
C SER A 161 7.85 12.01 24.97
N SER A 162 8.30 11.87 23.73
CA SER A 162 7.61 12.40 22.56
C SER A 162 6.22 11.76 22.58
N ALA A 163 5.19 12.57 22.84
CA ALA A 163 3.81 12.14 22.81
C ALA A 163 3.52 11.52 21.44
N LYS A 164 3.51 10.18 21.39
CA LYS A 164 3.14 9.40 20.21
C LYS A 164 1.71 9.80 19.85
N THR A 165 1.53 10.49 18.73
CA THR A 165 0.22 10.69 18.10
C THR A 165 -0.31 9.34 17.65
N ARG A 166 -1.01 8.63 18.55
CA ARG A 166 -1.72 7.39 18.22
C ARG A 166 -2.86 7.77 17.29
N THR A 167 -2.74 7.42 16.00
CA THR A 167 -3.90 7.45 15.11
C THR A 167 -4.85 6.36 15.61
N ALA A 168 -5.95 6.76 16.23
CA ALA A 168 -6.95 5.84 16.73
C ALA A 168 -7.93 5.50 15.60
N TYR A 169 -8.06 4.22 15.30
CA TYR A 169 -9.06 3.71 14.37
C TYR A 169 -10.17 3.04 15.17
N SER A 170 -11.42 3.26 14.76
CA SER A 170 -12.58 2.53 15.26
C SER A 170 -13.23 1.77 14.11
N CYS A 171 -13.66 0.54 14.39
CA CYS A 171 -14.45 -0.22 13.42
C CYS A 171 -15.87 0.37 13.40
N ILE A 172 -16.25 0.94 12.26
CA ILE A 172 -17.59 1.52 12.05
C ILE A 172 -18.56 0.45 11.58
N GLN A 173 -18.13 -0.40 10.64
CA GLN A 173 -19.00 -1.38 9.99
C GLN A 173 -18.19 -2.62 9.57
N ILE A 174 -18.85 -3.78 9.61
CA ILE A 174 -18.37 -5.04 9.02
C ILE A 174 -19.41 -5.48 7.98
N ILE A 175 -18.95 -5.78 6.78
CA ILE A 175 -19.79 -6.23 5.67
C ILE A 175 -19.37 -7.67 5.34
N LYS A 176 -20.37 -8.54 5.14
CA LYS A 176 -20.15 -9.93 4.75
C LYS A 176 -20.93 -10.22 3.48
N GLU A 177 -20.21 -10.65 2.45
CA GLU A 177 -20.82 -10.98 1.16
C GLU A 177 -21.54 -12.33 1.21
N ASN A 178 -22.61 -12.45 0.41
CA ASN A 178 -23.51 -13.59 0.46
C ASN A 178 -22.85 -14.92 0.03
N HIS A 179 -21.84 -14.87 -0.84
CA HIS A 179 -21.18 -16.06 -1.36
C HIS A 179 -20.29 -16.77 -0.33
N ARG A 180 -19.91 -16.09 0.78
CA ARG A 180 -19.10 -16.66 1.89
C ARG A 180 -17.77 -17.28 1.46
N GLN A 181 -17.23 -16.85 0.32
CA GLN A 181 -15.89 -17.24 -0.13
C GLN A 181 -14.89 -16.12 0.17
N GLN A 182 -13.63 -16.36 -0.16
CA GLN A 182 -12.55 -15.40 0.07
C GLN A 182 -12.75 -14.14 -0.79
N ILE A 183 -12.36 -13.00 -0.22
CA ILE A 183 -12.22 -11.73 -0.93
C ILE A 183 -10.73 -11.52 -1.14
N TYR A 184 -10.29 -11.46 -2.39
CA TYR A 184 -8.87 -11.39 -2.73
C TYR A 184 -8.39 -9.95 -2.88
N ALA A 185 -9.24 -9.04 -3.36
CA ALA A 185 -8.89 -7.63 -3.47
C ALA A 185 -10.05 -6.71 -3.09
N VAL A 186 -9.68 -5.58 -2.50
CA VAL A 186 -10.57 -4.46 -2.19
C VAL A 186 -9.86 -3.18 -2.62
N GLU A 187 -10.51 -2.37 -3.45
CA GLU A 187 -9.92 -1.15 -4.01
C GLU A 187 -10.85 0.05 -3.89
N ILE A 188 -10.28 1.16 -3.42
CA ILE A 188 -11.00 2.43 -3.28
C ILE A 188 -10.86 3.23 -4.58
N ASN A 189 -11.97 3.74 -5.10
CA ASN A 189 -11.93 4.67 -6.22
C ASN A 189 -11.45 6.05 -5.75
N ASN A 190 -10.15 6.27 -5.85
CA ASN A 190 -9.51 7.54 -5.52
C ASN A 190 -9.58 8.58 -6.66
N GLN A 191 -10.14 8.23 -7.82
CA GLN A 191 -10.15 9.09 -9.00
C GLN A 191 -11.39 10.00 -9.07
N VAL A 192 -12.49 9.57 -8.44
CA VAL A 192 -13.73 10.36 -8.37
C VAL A 192 -13.97 10.79 -6.93
N GLN A 193 -14.02 12.10 -6.71
CA GLN A 193 -14.49 12.64 -5.44
C GLN A 193 -16.02 12.60 -5.41
N TYR A 194 -16.56 11.76 -4.55
CA TYR A 194 -17.97 11.83 -4.17
C TYR A 194 -18.07 12.77 -2.96
N PRO A 195 -18.81 13.90 -3.05
CA PRO A 195 -18.83 14.94 -2.01
C PRO A 195 -19.08 14.42 -0.58
N ASP A 196 -19.86 13.35 -0.45
CA ASP A 196 -20.28 12.77 0.82
C ASP A 196 -20.01 11.25 0.90
N GLY A 197 -19.02 10.74 0.17
CA GLY A 197 -18.77 9.31 0.22
C GLY A 197 -17.51 8.78 -0.43
N ILE A 198 -17.30 7.49 -0.22
CA ILE A 198 -16.19 6.72 -0.75
C ILE A 198 -16.77 5.57 -1.56
N LEU A 199 -16.41 5.48 -2.83
CA LEU A 199 -16.75 4.34 -3.67
C LEU A 199 -15.61 3.34 -3.61
N PHE A 200 -15.91 2.07 -3.34
CA PHE A 200 -14.90 1.02 -3.31
C PHE A 200 -15.48 -0.27 -3.89
N ALA A 201 -14.61 -1.12 -4.43
CA ALA A 201 -14.95 -2.43 -4.96
C ALA A 201 -14.32 -3.52 -4.11
N SER A 202 -14.96 -4.67 -4.08
CA SER A 202 -14.40 -5.94 -3.64
C SER A 202 -14.51 -6.95 -4.78
N VAL A 203 -13.54 -7.84 -4.86
CA VAL A 203 -13.56 -8.98 -5.77
C VAL A 203 -13.16 -10.26 -5.05
N GLY A 204 -13.86 -11.33 -5.37
CA GLY A 204 -13.67 -12.66 -4.79
C GLY A 204 -14.74 -13.61 -5.28
N ALA A 205 -14.44 -14.92 -5.28
CA ALA A 205 -15.22 -15.91 -6.03
C ALA A 205 -15.42 -15.46 -7.48
N ASN A 206 -16.53 -15.84 -8.09
CA ASN A 206 -16.97 -15.35 -9.39
C ASN A 206 -17.77 -14.03 -9.29
N SER A 207 -17.53 -13.20 -8.26
CA SER A 207 -18.33 -12.01 -7.97
C SER A 207 -17.48 -10.72 -7.90
N ILE A 208 -18.03 -9.64 -8.43
CA ILE A 208 -17.51 -8.27 -8.31
C ILE A 208 -18.59 -7.41 -7.66
N GLN A 209 -18.30 -6.79 -6.52
CA GLN A 209 -19.25 -5.94 -5.81
C GLN A 209 -18.68 -4.53 -5.63
N VAL A 210 -19.53 -3.52 -5.79
CA VAL A 210 -19.18 -2.11 -5.65
C VAL A 210 -20.08 -1.49 -4.61
N TYR A 211 -19.46 -0.83 -3.65
CA TYR A 211 -20.10 -0.20 -2.51
C TYR A 211 -19.83 1.29 -2.48
N LYS A 212 -20.79 2.02 -1.91
CA LYS A 212 -20.64 3.42 -1.54
C LYS A 212 -20.76 3.52 -0.02
N PHE A 213 -19.69 3.98 0.62
CA PHE A 213 -19.70 4.39 2.02
C PHE A 213 -20.07 5.87 2.09
N ASP A 214 -21.10 6.20 2.85
CA ASP A 214 -21.54 7.57 3.10
C ASP A 214 -20.88 8.09 4.39
N THR A 215 -20.10 9.16 4.26
CA THR A 215 -19.29 9.71 5.36
C THR A 215 -20.12 10.47 6.40
N ASN A 216 -21.33 10.90 6.03
CA ASN A 216 -22.22 11.64 6.93
C ASN A 216 -23.04 10.68 7.80
N THR A 217 -23.47 9.57 7.22
CA THR A 217 -24.33 8.57 7.89
C THR A 217 -23.56 7.38 8.44
N ASN A 218 -22.28 7.22 8.09
CA ASN A 218 -21.45 6.07 8.42
C ASN A 218 -22.06 4.73 7.94
N LYS A 219 -22.76 4.75 6.81
CA LYS A 219 -23.44 3.59 6.23
C LYS A 219 -22.85 3.23 4.88
N THR A 220 -22.66 1.94 4.67
CA THR A 220 -22.29 1.38 3.37
C THR A 220 -23.50 0.83 2.63
N GLN A 221 -23.59 1.14 1.33
CA GLN A 221 -24.64 0.67 0.43
C GLN A 221 -24.02 -0.07 -0.76
N LEU A 222 -24.63 -1.19 -1.16
CA LEU A 222 -24.26 -1.91 -2.39
C LEU A 222 -24.82 -1.15 -3.60
N VAL A 223 -23.95 -0.69 -4.49
CA VAL A 223 -24.30 0.12 -5.67
C VAL A 223 -24.39 -0.74 -6.93
N HIS A 224 -23.49 -1.71 -7.05
CA HIS A 224 -23.41 -2.63 -8.19
C HIS A 224 -22.93 -3.99 -7.71
N ALA A 225 -23.48 -5.05 -8.31
CA ALA A 225 -23.04 -6.41 -8.13
C ALA A 225 -23.06 -7.10 -9.49
N TYR A 226 -21.94 -7.71 -9.85
CA TYR A 226 -21.77 -8.48 -11.05
C TYR A 226 -21.39 -9.90 -10.66
N LEU A 227 -22.12 -10.88 -11.21
CA LEU A 227 -21.85 -12.30 -11.04
C LEU A 227 -21.39 -12.85 -12.39
N ASP A 228 -20.23 -13.49 -12.41
CA ASP A 228 -19.70 -14.08 -13.63
C ASP A 228 -20.58 -15.24 -14.11
N PRO A 229 -20.89 -15.33 -15.42
CA PRO A 229 -21.53 -16.51 -15.98
C PRO A 229 -20.66 -17.78 -15.85
N ASP A 230 -19.33 -17.67 -15.79
CA ASP A 230 -18.46 -18.80 -15.47
C ASP A 230 -18.39 -19.02 -13.96
N ALA A 231 -19.03 -20.08 -13.48
CA ALA A 231 -19.04 -20.45 -12.07
C ALA A 231 -17.66 -20.86 -11.53
N ASN A 232 -16.69 -21.13 -12.41
CA ASN A 232 -15.31 -21.45 -12.05
C ASN A 232 -14.38 -20.23 -12.12
N GLU A 233 -14.90 -19.04 -12.43
CA GLU A 233 -14.12 -17.82 -12.31
C GLU A 233 -13.81 -17.51 -10.85
N GLU A 234 -12.61 -17.03 -10.60
CA GLU A 234 -12.19 -16.55 -9.30
C GLU A 234 -11.40 -15.27 -9.47
N TYR A 235 -12.00 -14.13 -9.12
CA TYR A 235 -11.39 -12.82 -9.28
C TYR A 235 -10.36 -12.55 -8.20
N PHE A 236 -9.14 -12.20 -8.61
CA PHE A 236 -8.01 -11.95 -7.71
C PHE A 236 -7.66 -10.47 -7.56
N ALA A 237 -7.88 -9.68 -8.61
CA ALA A 237 -7.48 -8.27 -8.65
C ALA A 237 -8.54 -7.40 -9.32
N CYS A 238 -8.61 -6.14 -8.88
CA CYS A 238 -9.42 -5.11 -9.53
C CYS A 238 -8.71 -3.75 -9.51
N ALA A 239 -9.07 -2.84 -10.41
CA ALA A 239 -8.56 -1.47 -10.43
C ALA A 239 -9.56 -0.51 -11.07
N TRP A 240 -9.49 0.74 -10.61
CA TRP A 240 -10.37 1.82 -11.05
C TRP A 240 -9.72 2.68 -12.15
N THR A 241 -10.54 3.14 -13.10
CA THR A 241 -10.20 4.25 -13.97
C THR A 241 -11.39 5.14 -14.26
N THR A 242 -11.12 6.40 -14.57
CA THR A 242 -12.10 7.38 -14.99
C THR A 242 -11.64 7.98 -16.30
N ILE A 243 -12.49 7.88 -17.33
CA ILE A 243 -12.16 8.34 -18.68
C ILE A 243 -13.15 9.44 -19.07
N ASP A 244 -12.62 10.64 -19.34
CA ASP A 244 -13.40 11.73 -19.91
C ASP A 244 -13.69 11.43 -21.38
N ASP A 245 -14.93 11.02 -21.66
CA ASP A 245 -15.39 10.86 -23.04
C ASP A 245 -15.99 12.19 -23.53
N LYS A 246 -15.31 12.82 -24.49
CA LYS A 246 -15.76 14.10 -25.07
C LYS A 246 -17.13 14.02 -25.74
N THR A 247 -17.62 12.81 -26.04
CA THR A 247 -18.91 12.58 -26.67
C THR A 247 -20.05 12.40 -25.67
N GLU A 248 -19.74 12.22 -24.38
CA GLU A 248 -20.72 11.97 -23.33
C GLU A 248 -20.74 13.13 -22.32
N THR A 249 -21.91 13.34 -21.69
CA THR A 249 -22.12 14.41 -20.72
C THR A 249 -21.44 14.15 -19.36
N SER A 250 -20.97 12.93 -19.12
CA SER A 250 -20.35 12.49 -17.88
C SER A 250 -19.19 11.55 -18.15
N PRO A 251 -18.13 11.57 -17.33
CA PRO A 251 -17.01 10.65 -17.48
C PRO A 251 -17.45 9.19 -17.26
N LYS A 252 -16.74 8.27 -17.91
CA LYS A 252 -16.89 6.82 -17.72
C LYS A 252 -16.12 6.41 -16.47
N VAL A 253 -16.83 5.90 -15.48
CA VAL A 253 -16.23 5.31 -14.28
C VAL A 253 -16.15 3.81 -14.49
N LEU A 254 -14.96 3.33 -14.80
CA LEU A 254 -14.71 1.93 -15.15
C LEU A 254 -14.01 1.21 -14.01
N LEU A 255 -14.42 -0.04 -13.79
CA LEU A 255 -13.76 -1.00 -12.91
C LEU A 255 -13.28 -2.17 -13.76
N ALA A 256 -11.98 -2.41 -13.76
CA ALA A 256 -11.40 -3.64 -14.30
C ALA A 256 -11.31 -4.70 -13.19
N ALA A 257 -11.61 -5.95 -13.52
CA ALA A 257 -11.40 -7.10 -12.63
C ALA A 257 -10.87 -8.29 -13.44
N GLY A 258 -9.92 -9.03 -12.88
CA GLY A 258 -9.29 -10.19 -13.51
C GLY A 258 -8.99 -11.28 -12.48
N GLY A 259 -8.94 -12.52 -12.96
CA GLY A 259 -8.91 -13.70 -12.12
C GLY A 259 -8.30 -14.94 -12.78
N GLU A 260 -8.67 -16.11 -12.26
CA GLU A 260 -8.13 -17.43 -12.67
C GLU A 260 -8.34 -17.72 -14.16
N ARG A 261 -9.45 -17.29 -14.77
CA ARG A 261 -9.75 -17.66 -16.17
C ARG A 261 -9.02 -16.81 -17.20
N GLY A 262 -8.32 -15.76 -16.78
CA GLY A 262 -7.63 -14.85 -17.70
C GLY A 262 -8.56 -13.90 -18.47
N VAL A 263 -9.84 -13.85 -18.08
CA VAL A 263 -10.82 -12.89 -18.62
C VAL A 263 -10.79 -11.63 -17.76
N ILE A 264 -10.43 -10.50 -18.36
CA ILE A 264 -10.43 -9.21 -17.68
C ILE A 264 -11.75 -8.51 -18.01
N ARG A 265 -12.64 -8.38 -17.04
CA ARG A 265 -13.92 -7.71 -17.22
C ARG A 265 -13.80 -6.23 -16.90
N ILE A 266 -14.29 -5.40 -17.82
CA ILE A 266 -14.36 -3.95 -17.66
C ILE A 266 -15.84 -3.60 -17.46
N LEU A 267 -16.19 -3.15 -16.26
CA LEU A 267 -17.55 -2.75 -15.89
C LEU A 267 -17.67 -1.23 -15.93
N ASP A 268 -18.73 -0.72 -16.57
CA ASP A 268 -19.14 0.68 -16.45
C ASP A 268 -20.10 0.82 -15.27
N ILE A 269 -19.62 1.45 -14.20
CA ILE A 269 -20.35 1.56 -12.94
C ILE A 269 -21.50 2.57 -13.03
N ASN A 270 -21.34 3.62 -13.84
CA ASN A 270 -22.40 4.60 -14.06
C ASN A 270 -23.57 3.96 -14.82
N ARG A 271 -23.27 3.11 -15.82
CA ARG A 271 -24.28 2.41 -16.62
C ARG A 271 -24.75 1.08 -16.03
N LYS A 272 -24.07 0.58 -15.00
CA LYS A 272 -24.31 -0.73 -14.38
C LYS A 272 -24.29 -1.88 -15.41
N SER A 273 -23.35 -1.83 -16.34
CA SER A 273 -23.23 -2.79 -17.44
C SER A 273 -21.78 -3.15 -17.70
N GLN A 274 -21.51 -4.33 -18.25
CA GLN A 274 -20.19 -4.66 -18.77
C GLN A 274 -19.90 -3.76 -19.98
N HIS A 275 -18.78 -3.01 -19.93
CA HIS A 275 -18.28 -2.21 -21.04
C HIS A 275 -17.62 -3.09 -22.10
N THR A 276 -16.67 -3.94 -21.68
CA THR A 276 -15.97 -4.89 -22.55
C THR A 276 -15.35 -6.02 -21.72
N ALA A 277 -14.77 -7.01 -22.39
CA ALA A 277 -13.94 -8.04 -21.78
C ALA A 277 -12.68 -8.24 -22.62
N LEU A 278 -11.53 -8.37 -21.95
CA LEU A 278 -10.22 -8.61 -22.58
C LEU A 278 -9.76 -10.03 -22.22
N LEU A 279 -9.02 -10.68 -23.11
CA LEU A 279 -8.62 -12.08 -22.94
C LEU A 279 -7.11 -12.21 -22.92
N GLN A 280 -6.55 -12.64 -21.78
CA GLN A 280 -5.13 -12.98 -21.64
C GLN A 280 -4.98 -14.48 -21.42
N THR A 281 -3.89 -15.05 -21.93
CA THR A 281 -3.60 -16.48 -21.83
C THR A 281 -3.08 -16.86 -20.44
N GLY A 282 -3.95 -16.92 -19.44
CA GLY A 282 -3.62 -17.38 -18.08
C GLY A 282 -4.16 -16.45 -17.00
N ALA A 283 -4.12 -16.93 -15.75
CA ALA A 283 -4.67 -16.21 -14.61
C ALA A 283 -4.05 -14.81 -14.45
N ILE A 284 -4.87 -13.84 -14.07
CA ILE A 284 -4.45 -12.46 -13.81
C ILE A 284 -4.15 -12.32 -12.32
N ASN A 285 -2.89 -12.06 -11.98
CA ASN A 285 -2.46 -11.89 -10.60
C ASN A 285 -2.64 -10.44 -10.12
N HIS A 286 -2.45 -9.48 -11.02
CA HIS A 286 -2.56 -8.05 -10.71
C HIS A 286 -2.93 -7.25 -11.96
N LEU A 287 -3.60 -6.12 -11.78
CA LEU A 287 -3.92 -5.20 -12.86
C LEU A 287 -3.93 -3.77 -12.35
N THR A 288 -3.52 -2.82 -13.19
CA THR A 288 -3.45 -1.40 -12.82
C THR A 288 -3.59 -0.50 -14.03
N PHE A 289 -4.30 0.62 -13.87
CA PHE A 289 -4.45 1.61 -14.92
C PHE A 289 -3.30 2.62 -14.94
N ALA A 290 -2.89 3.04 -16.13
CA ALA A 290 -1.86 4.05 -16.28
C ALA A 290 -2.37 5.43 -15.86
N LYS A 291 -1.74 6.04 -14.85
CA LYS A 291 -2.12 7.36 -14.33
C LYS A 291 -2.15 8.48 -15.38
N ALA A 292 -1.23 8.43 -16.35
CA ALA A 292 -1.12 9.45 -17.40
C ALA A 292 -2.07 9.22 -18.59
N LYS A 293 -2.58 8.00 -18.77
CA LYS A 293 -3.46 7.61 -19.87
C LYS A 293 -4.50 6.63 -19.34
N PRO A 294 -5.67 7.13 -18.89
CA PRO A 294 -6.64 6.34 -18.12
C PRO A 294 -7.28 5.19 -18.91
N ASN A 295 -7.16 5.19 -20.23
CA ASN A 295 -7.60 4.09 -21.10
C ASN A 295 -6.61 2.92 -21.17
N LEU A 296 -5.38 3.09 -20.68
CA LEU A 296 -4.37 2.04 -20.74
C LEU A 296 -4.38 1.20 -19.46
N LEU A 297 -4.52 -0.10 -19.61
CA LEU A 297 -4.52 -1.08 -18.53
C LEU A 297 -3.28 -1.98 -18.64
N CYS A 298 -2.54 -2.12 -17.55
CA CYS A 298 -1.44 -3.07 -17.42
C CYS A 298 -1.89 -4.28 -16.59
N THR A 299 -1.42 -5.47 -16.94
CA THR A 299 -1.83 -6.74 -16.33
C THR A 299 -0.61 -7.63 -16.10
N ALA A 300 -0.53 -8.25 -14.93
CA ALA A 300 0.46 -9.27 -14.56
C ALA A 300 -0.20 -10.65 -14.58
N SER A 301 0.43 -11.64 -15.20
CA SER A 301 -0.18 -12.96 -15.35
C SER A 301 0.73 -14.11 -14.94
N LYS A 302 0.07 -15.21 -14.54
CA LYS A 302 0.66 -16.50 -14.24
C LYS A 302 1.46 -17.11 -15.40
N ASN A 303 1.18 -16.68 -16.63
CA ASN A 303 1.87 -17.13 -17.85
C ASN A 303 3.21 -16.40 -18.13
N PHE A 304 3.76 -15.70 -17.13
CA PHE A 304 5.04 -14.99 -17.18
C PHE A 304 5.00 -13.70 -18.00
N THR A 305 3.81 -13.26 -18.43
CA THR A 305 3.66 -12.05 -19.25
C THR A 305 3.14 -10.86 -18.44
N VAL A 306 3.62 -9.68 -18.83
CA VAL A 306 2.93 -8.42 -18.56
C VAL A 306 2.25 -7.98 -19.85
N THR A 307 0.98 -7.60 -19.80
CA THR A 307 0.27 -7.14 -21.02
C THR A 307 -0.29 -5.74 -20.83
N LEU A 308 -0.08 -4.90 -21.83
CA LEU A 308 -0.63 -3.56 -21.93
C LEU A 308 -1.80 -3.55 -22.91
N TRP A 309 -2.94 -3.06 -22.45
CA TRP A 309 -4.19 -3.00 -23.18
C TRP A 309 -4.65 -1.57 -23.36
N ASP A 310 -5.40 -1.32 -24.44
CA ASP A 310 -6.28 -0.16 -24.53
C ASP A 310 -7.73 -0.62 -24.34
N VAL A 311 -8.34 -0.22 -23.23
CA VAL A 311 -9.67 -0.71 -22.84
C VAL A 311 -10.80 -0.13 -23.69
N LEU A 312 -10.59 1.03 -24.32
CA LEU A 312 -11.61 1.67 -25.16
C LEU A 312 -11.72 0.99 -26.53
N SER A 313 -10.59 0.62 -27.12
CA SER A 313 -10.55 -0.11 -28.39
C SER A 313 -10.60 -1.63 -28.21
N SER A 314 -10.54 -2.12 -26.97
CA SER A 314 -10.44 -3.55 -26.62
C SER A 314 -9.24 -4.25 -27.29
N MET A 315 -8.14 -3.51 -27.50
CA MET A 315 -6.95 -4.04 -28.17
C MET A 315 -5.84 -4.37 -27.17
N CYS A 316 -5.18 -5.50 -27.40
CA CYS A 316 -3.86 -5.76 -26.84
C CYS A 316 -2.82 -4.91 -27.58
N LEU A 317 -2.13 -4.02 -26.87
CA LEU A 317 -1.11 -3.15 -27.47
C LEU A 317 0.26 -3.81 -27.46
N VAL A 318 0.66 -4.37 -26.32
CA VAL A 318 1.99 -4.94 -26.11
C VAL A 318 1.91 -6.10 -25.13
N VAL A 319 2.55 -7.22 -25.45
CA VAL A 319 2.83 -8.31 -24.52
C VAL A 319 4.32 -8.29 -24.22
N PHE A 320 4.69 -8.01 -22.98
CA PHE A 320 6.06 -8.10 -22.50
C PHE A 320 6.36 -9.56 -22.13
N HIS A 321 7.12 -10.23 -22.99
CA HIS A 321 7.59 -11.59 -22.81
C HIS A 321 8.96 -11.77 -23.50
N GLY A 322 9.64 -12.88 -23.24
CA GLY A 322 10.85 -13.25 -23.99
C GLY A 322 11.93 -13.90 -23.13
N PRO A 323 13.06 -14.28 -23.74
CA PRO A 323 14.15 -14.98 -23.05
C PRO A 323 14.82 -14.15 -21.95
N ASN A 324 14.69 -12.81 -22.01
CA ASN A 324 15.16 -11.89 -20.97
C ASN A 324 14.01 -11.34 -20.10
N GLY A 325 12.80 -11.91 -20.23
CA GLY A 325 11.62 -11.54 -19.44
C GLY A 325 11.56 -12.27 -18.09
N HIS A 326 10.40 -12.23 -17.45
CA HIS A 326 10.17 -13.02 -16.23
C HIS A 326 10.28 -14.52 -16.53
N THR A 327 10.99 -15.25 -15.68
CA THR A 327 11.18 -16.71 -15.78
C THR A 327 10.17 -17.50 -14.96
N ASP A 328 9.27 -16.79 -14.27
CA ASP A 328 8.20 -17.34 -13.43
C ASP A 328 7.00 -16.36 -13.48
N GLN A 329 5.88 -16.73 -12.85
CA GLN A 329 4.66 -15.94 -12.81
C GLN A 329 4.91 -14.49 -12.38
N VAL A 330 4.28 -13.56 -13.09
CA VAL A 330 4.35 -12.15 -12.72
C VAL A 330 3.27 -11.90 -11.67
N LEU A 331 3.69 -11.60 -10.44
CA LEU A 331 2.78 -11.43 -9.31
C LEU A 331 2.15 -10.03 -9.28
N CYS A 332 2.85 -9.00 -9.75
CA CYS A 332 2.37 -7.62 -9.74
C CYS A 332 2.94 -6.76 -10.87
N VAL A 333 2.24 -5.67 -11.18
CA VAL A 333 2.59 -4.63 -12.17
C VAL A 333 2.30 -3.23 -11.65
#